data_AF-A0A381SAW4-F1
#
_entry.id   AF-A0A381SAW4-F1
#
_cell.length_a   1.000
_cell.length_b   1.000
_cell.length_c   1.000
_cell.angle_alpha   90.00
_cell.angle_beta   90.00
_cell.angle_gamma   90.00
#
_symmetry.space_group_name_H-M   'P 1'
#
loop_
_entity.id
_entity.type
_entity.pdbx_description
1 polymer ?
#
loop_
_entity_poly.entity_id
_entity_poly.type
_entity_poly.pdbx_seq_one_letter_code
_entity_poly.pdbx_strand_id
1 'polypeptide(L)' 'VDLPWPTGIDLELDLFLEVFETEDAHRGVESFFEHGPGKATFEGR' A
#
# COMPACT_ATOMS: atom_id res chain seq x y z
N VAL A 1 -14.78 -10.75 3.67
CA VAL A 1 -15.32 -9.96 4.80
C VAL A 1 -16.62 -9.36 4.29
N ASP A 2 -17.75 -9.61 4.94
CA ASP A 2 -19.05 -9.06 4.52
C ASP A 2 -19.45 -7.98 5.52
N LEU A 3 -18.93 -6.77 5.30
CA LEU A 3 -19.13 -5.61 6.17
C LEU A 3 -20.14 -4.66 5.52
N PRO A 4 -21.00 -3.97 6.30
CA PRO A 4 -21.80 -2.87 5.80
C PRO A 4 -20.91 -1.83 5.09
N TRP A 5 -21.40 -1.28 3.97
CA TRP A 5 -20.64 -0.41 3.07
C TRP A 5 -19.80 0.69 3.76
N PRO A 6 -20.31 1.47 4.73
CA PRO A 6 -19.50 2.49 5.40
C PRO A 6 -18.32 1.88 6.17
N THR A 7 -18.54 0.76 6.84
CA THR A 7 -17.51 0.06 7.64
C THR A 7 -16.43 -0.55 6.76
N GLY A 8 -16.76 -0.98 5.54
CA GLY A 8 -15.77 -1.46 4.58
C GLY A 8 -14.80 -0.36 4.15
N ILE A 9 -15.32 0.84 3.87
CA ILE A 9 -14.50 1.99 3.48
C ILE A 9 -13.59 2.47 4.61
N ASP A 10 -14.11 2.55 5.83
CA ASP A 10 -13.30 2.94 7.00
C ASP A 10 -12.15 1.93 7.23
N LEU A 11 -12.45 0.63 7.11
CA LEU A 11 -11.44 -0.42 7.22
C LEU A 11 -10.39 -0.33 6.10
N GLU A 12 -10.80 -0.08 4.86
CA GLU A 12 -9.88 0.09 3.74
C GLU A 12 -8.95 1.28 3.94
N LEU A 13 -9.46 2.41 4.47
CA LEU A 13 -8.63 3.58 4.78
C LEU A 13 -7.57 3.26 5.84
N ASP A 14 -7.97 2.62 6.94
CA ASP A 14 -7.06 2.25 8.02
C ASP A 14 -5.96 1.31 7.51
N LEU A 15 -6.35 0.24 6.80
CA LEU A 15 -5.40 -0.72 6.22
C LEU A 15 -4.50 -0.09 5.15
N PHE A 16 -5.02 0.87 4.38
CA PHE A 16 -4.21 1.58 3.39
C PHE A 16 -3.13 2.42 4.06
N LEU A 17 -3.46 3.12 5.15
CA LEU A 17 -2.48 3.88 5.94
C LEU A 17 -1.40 2.96 6.50
N GLU A 18 -1.78 1.81 7.07
CA GLU A 18 -0.82 0.81 7.58
C GLU A 18 0.15 0.34 6.48
N VAL A 19 -0.36 0.01 5.29
CA VAL A 19 0.50 -0.40 4.16
C VAL A 19 1.43 0.73 3.74
N PHE A 20 0.94 1.98 3.74
CA PHE A 20 1.72 3.13 3.27
C PHE A 20 2.91 3.49 4.17
N GLU A 21 2.90 3.03 5.42
CA GLU A 21 3.99 3.24 6.38
C GLU A 21 5.12 2.21 6.25
N THR A 22 4.96 1.19 5.40
CA THR A 22 5.96 0.13 5.21
C THR A 22 7.16 0.58 4.36
N GLU A 23 8.30 -0.06 4.57
CA GLU A 23 9.48 0.15 3.73
C GLU A 23 9.23 -0.28 2.27
N ASP A 24 8.41 -1.30 2.07
CA ASP A 24 8.03 -1.75 0.74
C ASP A 24 7.18 -0.71 -0.01
N ALA A 25 6.31 0.05 0.69
CA ALA A 25 5.60 1.17 0.09
C ALA A 25 6.57 2.29 -0.33
N HIS A 26 7.52 2.66 0.54
CA HIS A 26 8.56 3.64 0.21
C HIS A 26 9.38 3.23 -1.03
N ARG A 27 9.88 1.99 -1.07
CA ARG A 27 10.63 1.46 -2.23
C ARG A 27 9.80 1.42 -3.49
N GLY A 28 8.53 1.06 -3.38
CA GLY A 28 7.59 1.06 -4.50
C GLY A 28 7.46 2.44 -5.14
N VAL A 29 7.27 3.47 -4.32
CA VAL A 29 7.14 4.86 -4.78
C VAL A 29 8.46 5.38 -5.35
N GLU A 30 9.57 5.20 -4.65
CA GLU A 30 10.91 5.61 -5.12
C GLU A 30 11.26 4.97 -6.47
N SER A 31 11.13 3.65 -6.58
CA SER A 31 11.39 2.93 -7.82
C SER A 31 10.46 3.39 -8.95
N PHE A 32 9.21 3.74 -8.64
CA PHE A 32 8.27 4.23 -9.66
C PHE A 32 8.74 5.57 -10.25
N PHE A 33 9.17 6.50 -9.40
CA PHE A 33 9.71 7.79 -9.86
C PHE A 33 10.99 7.64 -10.68
N GLU A 34 11.88 6.73 -10.28
CA GLU A 34 13.18 6.55 -10.93
C GLU A 34 13.10 5.71 -12.21
N HIS A 35 12.31 4.64 -12.21
CA HIS A 35 12.39 3.57 -13.21
C HIS A 35 11.04 3.28 -13.90
N GLY A 36 9.96 3.90 -13.46
CA GLY A 36 8.61 3.57 -13.88
C GLY A 36 8.05 2.31 -13.20
N PRO A 37 6.85 1.86 -13.60
CA PRO A 37 6.10 0.84 -12.87
C PRO A 37 6.73 -0.55 -12.95
N GLY A 38 6.58 -1.31 -11.86
CA GLY A 38 6.91 -2.75 -11.80
C GLY A 38 8.40 -3.07 -11.70
N LYS A 39 9.23 -2.13 -11.22
CA LYS A 39 10.69 -2.30 -11.09
C LYS A 39 11.18 -2.44 -9.65
N ALA A 40 10.32 -2.18 -8.66
CA ALA A 40 10.66 -2.33 -7.25
C ALA A 40 10.90 -3.80 -6.87
N THR A 41 11.80 -4.03 -5.93
CA THR A 41 11.94 -5.31 -5.23
C THR A 41 11.39 -5.16 -3.82
N PHE A 42 10.43 -6.00 -3.47
CA PHE A 42 9.77 -5.99 -2.16
C PHE A 42 10.37 -7.07 -1.26
N GLU A 43 10.47 -6.79 0.04
CA GLU A 43 11.04 -7.70 1.04
C GLU A 43 9.99 -8.34 1.95
N GLY A 44 8.73 -7.91 1.84
CA GLY A 44 7.59 -8.43 2.59
C GLY A 44 7.53 -7.95 4.05
N ARG A 45 7.98 -6.71 4.30
CA ARG A 45 8.07 -6.12 5.64
C ARG A 45 7.72 -4.64 5.65
#